data_AF-A0A3M2F4F6-F1
#
_entry.id   AF-A0A3M2F4F6-F1
#
_cell.length_a   1.000
_cell.length_b   1.000
_cell.length_c   1.000
_cell.angle_alpha   90.00
_cell.angle_beta   90.00
_cell.angle_gamma   90.00
#
_symmetry.space_group_name_H-M   'P 1'
#
loop_
_entity.id
_entity.type
_entity.pdbx_description
1 polymer ?
#
loop_
_entity_poly.entity_id
_entity_poly.type
_entity_poly.pdbx_seq_one_letter_code
_entity_poly.pdbx_strand_id
1 'polypeptide(L)'
;LPDDPRLVFLRTDLLAERPHVLIPAGIADSSGTPVAPTPVSFIPTAADDTLQIRFRRFEPAGLQADALGRYVLLPSVPPGVRFNQPVDDATLHARLAVTDTTGQPLAFTTSTEDGTAYALHPDPPLQEGQVIEVQVRQPRPGGTDTTFARVFQRIPDDALGSRAGYVAAADTSGPIVVELYPPPDNPRRTPYVTRALDGRYTFTGLPEGTYTLRAFVDRNDNQRWDGGRLVPYTPAEPLAWITDGLDVRPRWEQVREDTLHIPPR
;
A
#
# COMPACT_ATOMS: atom_id res chain seq x y z
N LEU A 1 15.25 10.82 11.34
CA LEU A 1 15.91 11.23 10.09
C LEU A 1 15.33 10.47 8.88
N PRO A 2 15.36 9.13 8.75
CA PRO A 2 14.86 8.46 7.53
C PRO A 2 13.34 8.28 7.40
N ASP A 3 12.54 8.77 8.36
CA ASP A 3 11.07 8.80 8.26
C ASP A 3 10.54 10.22 7.97
N ASP A 4 11.41 11.18 7.63
CA ASP A 4 10.96 12.50 7.17
C ASP A 4 10.57 12.39 5.68
N PRO A 5 9.28 12.51 5.33
CA PRO A 5 8.80 12.40 3.95
C PRO A 5 9.36 13.50 3.03
N ARG A 6 10.12 14.47 3.56
CA ARG A 6 10.79 15.54 2.81
C ARG A 6 12.19 15.15 2.33
N LEU A 7 12.71 13.98 2.72
CA LEU A 7 14.00 13.51 2.23
C LEU A 7 13.87 12.82 0.88
N VAL A 8 14.58 13.35 -0.11
CA VAL A 8 14.71 12.75 -1.45
C VAL A 8 16.09 12.14 -1.56
N PHE A 9 16.15 10.85 -1.89
CA PHE A 9 17.40 10.17 -2.20
C PHE A 9 17.60 10.13 -3.72
N LEU A 10 18.81 10.47 -4.15
CA LEU A 10 19.22 10.43 -5.55
C LEU A 10 20.38 9.46 -5.65
N ARG A 11 20.25 8.49 -6.56
CA ARG A 11 21.35 7.60 -6.93
C ARG A 11 21.83 8.01 -8.31
N THR A 12 23.12 8.20 -8.45
CA THR A 12 23.77 8.54 -9.70
C THR A 12 24.87 7.54 -9.98
N ASP A 13 25.35 7.51 -11.22
CA ASP A 13 26.68 6.99 -11.49
C ASP A 13 27.75 7.83 -10.77
N LEU A 14 28.99 7.38 -10.80
CA LEU A 14 30.12 8.10 -10.22
C LEU A 14 30.19 9.52 -10.78
N LEU A 15 30.14 10.51 -9.89
CA LEU A 15 30.26 11.93 -10.24
C LEU A 15 31.69 12.39 -10.01
N ALA A 16 32.21 13.23 -10.91
CA ALA A 16 33.49 13.90 -10.70
C ALA A 16 33.40 14.91 -9.55
N GLU A 17 34.47 15.12 -8.79
CA GLU A 17 34.54 16.15 -7.73
C GLU A 17 34.60 17.58 -8.31
N ARG A 18 33.51 18.01 -8.94
CA ARG A 18 33.34 19.35 -9.52
C ARG A 18 31.91 19.83 -9.28
N PRO A 19 31.62 21.13 -9.47
CA PRO A 19 30.24 21.63 -9.36
C PRO A 19 29.28 20.88 -10.30
N HIS A 20 28.22 20.35 -9.70
CA HIS A 20 27.08 19.75 -10.38
C HIS A 20 25.81 20.54 -10.04
N VAL A 21 24.85 20.50 -10.96
CA VAL A 21 23.53 21.11 -10.77
C VAL A 21 22.49 20.04 -11.00
N LEU A 22 21.66 19.79 -10.00
CA LEU A 22 20.45 19.02 -10.11
C LEU A 22 19.31 19.96 -10.49
N ILE A 23 18.64 19.71 -11.62
CA ILE A 23 17.47 20.48 -12.03
C ILE A 23 16.25 19.55 -11.91
N PRO A 24 15.49 19.62 -10.81
CA PRO A 24 14.27 18.83 -10.68
C PRO A 24 13.23 19.33 -11.68
N ALA A 25 12.63 18.39 -12.41
CA ALA A 25 11.56 18.65 -13.38
C ALA A 25 10.38 17.71 -13.13
N GLY A 26 9.19 18.11 -13.57
CA GLY A 26 7.97 17.29 -13.42
C GLY A 26 7.42 17.23 -11.99
N ILE A 27 7.83 18.13 -11.11
CA ILE A 27 7.26 18.25 -9.77
C ILE A 27 5.95 19.04 -9.86
N ALA A 28 4.90 18.50 -9.27
CA ALA A 28 3.64 19.19 -9.07
C ALA A 28 3.20 19.07 -7.61
N ASP A 29 2.41 20.02 -7.12
CA ASP A 29 1.77 19.91 -5.82
C ASP A 29 0.64 18.86 -5.82
N SER A 30 -0.01 18.65 -4.67
CA SER A 30 -1.11 17.68 -4.53
C SER A 30 -2.35 18.00 -5.38
N SER A 31 -2.43 19.20 -5.96
CA SER A 31 -3.49 19.62 -6.89
C SER A 31 -3.09 19.42 -8.37
N GLY A 32 -1.88 18.89 -8.63
CA GLY A 32 -1.34 18.75 -9.97
C GLY A 32 -0.80 20.06 -10.55
N THR A 33 -0.67 21.11 -9.73
CA THR A 33 -0.10 22.38 -10.18
C THR A 33 1.42 22.24 -10.27
N PRO A 34 2.02 22.45 -11.45
CA PRO A 34 3.47 22.31 -11.61
C PRO A 34 4.21 23.32 -10.74
N VAL A 35 5.26 22.85 -10.06
CA VAL A 35 6.16 23.67 -9.26
C VAL A 35 7.31 24.13 -10.13
N ALA A 36 7.69 25.41 -10.02
CA ALA A 36 8.83 25.94 -10.74
C ALA A 36 10.11 25.15 -10.40
N PRO A 37 10.89 24.69 -11.41
CA PRO A 37 12.16 24.02 -11.17
C PRO A 37 13.06 24.87 -10.27
N THR A 38 13.49 24.30 -9.15
CA THR A 38 14.44 24.96 -8.24
C THR A 38 15.77 24.21 -8.32
N PRO A 39 16.77 24.72 -9.06
CA PRO A 39 18.05 24.05 -9.20
C PRO A 39 18.78 23.92 -7.86
N VAL A 40 19.41 22.78 -7.64
CA VAL A 40 20.25 22.51 -6.47
C VAL A 40 21.68 22.30 -6.94
N SER A 41 22.59 23.16 -6.50
CA SER A 41 24.02 23.04 -6.80
C SER A 41 24.74 22.30 -5.68
N PHE A 42 25.62 21.38 -6.04
CA PHE A 42 26.43 20.62 -5.08
C PHE A 42 27.78 20.24 -5.67
N ILE A 43 28.73 19.89 -4.81
CA ILE A 43 30.01 19.27 -5.20
C ILE A 43 30.05 17.91 -4.50
N PRO A 44 30.08 16.80 -5.24
CA PRO A 44 30.18 15.48 -4.63
C PRO A 44 31.58 15.30 -4.03
N THR A 45 31.69 14.43 -3.03
CA THR A 45 32.96 14.01 -2.45
C THR A 45 33.25 12.57 -2.85
N ALA A 46 34.52 12.27 -3.10
CA ALA A 46 35.06 10.91 -3.28
C ALA A 46 35.43 10.27 -1.94
N ALA A 47 35.11 10.89 -0.81
CA ALA A 47 35.18 10.22 0.48
C ALA A 47 34.28 8.99 0.47
N ASP A 48 34.76 7.89 1.05
CA ASP A 48 33.97 6.66 1.17
C ASP A 48 32.63 6.96 1.82
N ASP A 49 31.57 6.42 1.23
CA ASP A 49 30.25 6.47 1.85
C ASP A 49 30.28 5.63 3.14
N THR A 50 30.30 6.32 4.28
CA THR A 50 30.30 5.69 5.59
C THR A 50 28.91 5.24 6.03
N LEU A 51 27.85 5.58 5.28
CA LEU A 51 26.50 5.17 5.59
C LEU A 51 26.30 3.69 5.31
N GLN A 52 26.22 2.93 6.41
CA GLN A 52 25.94 1.51 6.35
C GLN A 52 24.44 1.26 6.10
N ILE A 53 24.12 0.38 5.15
CA ILE A 53 22.76 -0.14 4.95
C ILE A 53 22.38 -0.96 6.18
N ARG A 54 21.34 -0.51 6.88
CA ARG A 54 20.81 -1.09 8.11
C ARG A 54 19.34 -1.43 7.92
N PHE A 55 19.02 -2.68 8.23
CA PHE A 55 17.65 -3.12 8.40
C PHE A 55 17.02 -2.35 9.56
N ARG A 56 15.81 -1.83 9.35
CA ARG A 56 15.05 -1.08 10.35
C ARG A 56 13.96 -1.93 10.96
N ARG A 57 13.11 -2.52 10.12
CA ARG A 57 11.95 -3.30 10.52
C ARG A 57 11.40 -4.09 9.34
N PHE A 58 10.62 -5.11 9.65
CA PHE A 58 9.73 -5.72 8.68
C PHE A 58 8.49 -4.84 8.49
N GLU A 59 7.92 -4.92 7.29
CA GLU A 59 6.67 -4.28 6.90
C GLU A 59 5.62 -5.38 6.59
N PRO A 60 4.31 -5.10 6.71
CA PRO A 60 3.72 -3.88 7.27
C PRO A 60 4.06 -3.68 8.76
N ALA A 61 4.35 -2.44 9.14
CA ALA A 61 4.53 -2.06 10.54
C ALA A 61 3.23 -2.21 11.34
N GLY A 62 3.36 -2.42 12.65
CA GLY A 62 2.23 -2.48 13.59
C GLY A 62 1.54 -3.85 13.68
N LEU A 63 1.82 -4.78 12.77
CA LEU A 63 1.32 -6.16 12.87
C LEU A 63 1.79 -6.80 14.19
N GLN A 64 0.87 -7.48 14.86
CA GLN A 64 1.14 -8.27 16.05
C GLN A 64 1.27 -9.74 15.67
N ALA A 65 2.13 -10.46 16.38
CA ALA A 65 2.25 -11.90 16.23
C ALA A 65 1.05 -12.60 16.89
N ASP A 66 0.57 -13.67 16.28
CA ASP A 66 -0.38 -14.59 16.90
C ASP A 66 0.30 -15.44 18.00
N ALA A 67 -0.47 -16.34 18.63
CA ALA A 67 0.04 -17.25 19.67
C ALA A 67 1.16 -18.19 19.17
N LEU A 68 1.31 -18.37 17.85
CA LEU A 68 2.33 -19.19 17.21
C LEU A 68 3.51 -18.35 16.70
N GLY A 69 3.55 -17.04 16.98
CA GLY A 69 4.62 -16.15 16.55
C GLY A 69 4.50 -15.68 15.09
N ARG A 70 3.35 -15.88 14.44
CA ARG A 70 3.13 -15.57 13.03
C ARG A 70 2.49 -14.20 12.86
N TYR A 71 2.95 -13.44 11.88
CA TYR A 71 2.41 -12.14 11.53
C TYR A 71 1.43 -12.30 10.38
N VAL A 72 0.14 -12.07 10.64
CA VAL A 72 -0.92 -12.30 9.66
C VAL A 72 -0.95 -11.18 8.61
N LEU A 73 -0.90 -11.56 7.34
CA LEU A 73 -1.00 -10.67 6.19
C LEU A 73 -2.41 -10.74 5.59
N LEU A 74 -3.08 -9.59 5.55
CA LEU A 74 -4.38 -9.42 4.88
C LEU A 74 -4.29 -9.69 3.37
N PRO A 75 -5.39 -9.99 2.67
CA PRO A 75 -5.34 -10.26 1.23
C PRO A 75 -4.67 -9.12 0.46
N SER A 76 -3.86 -9.48 -0.55
CA SER A 76 -3.08 -8.56 -1.38
C SER A 76 -2.07 -7.66 -0.65
N VAL A 77 -1.92 -7.78 0.68
CA VAL A 77 -0.85 -7.09 1.42
C VAL A 77 0.41 -7.96 1.36
N PRO A 78 1.50 -7.50 0.72
CA PRO A 78 2.75 -8.25 0.66
C PRO A 78 3.49 -8.17 2.00
N PRO A 79 4.31 -9.18 2.36
CA PRO A 79 5.36 -8.98 3.34
C PRO A 79 6.36 -7.94 2.83
N GLY A 80 7.09 -7.30 3.74
CA GLY A 80 8.06 -6.29 3.34
C GLY A 80 9.18 -6.08 4.35
N VAL A 81 10.11 -5.23 3.96
CA VAL A 81 11.25 -4.81 4.77
C VAL A 81 11.49 -3.33 4.59
N ARG A 82 11.99 -2.68 5.63
CA ARG A 82 12.45 -1.29 5.57
C ARG A 82 13.92 -1.18 5.95
N PHE A 83 14.66 -0.39 5.20
CA PHE A 83 16.05 -0.01 5.47
C PHE A 83 16.16 1.47 5.83
N ASN A 84 17.32 1.90 6.32
CA ASN A 84 17.59 3.30 6.66
C ASN A 84 17.89 4.19 5.43
N GLN A 85 18.14 3.58 4.27
CA GLN A 85 18.49 4.25 3.02
C GLN A 85 18.15 3.33 1.84
N PRO A 86 18.12 3.86 0.60
CA PRO A 86 17.89 3.03 -0.56
C PRO A 86 18.95 1.97 -0.79
N VAL A 87 18.47 0.85 -1.33
CA VAL A 87 19.24 -0.38 -1.61
C VAL A 87 18.99 -0.75 -3.08
N ASP A 88 20.05 -1.03 -3.85
CA ASP A 88 19.85 -1.61 -5.19
C ASP A 88 19.35 -3.04 -5.12
N ASP A 89 18.70 -3.47 -6.20
CA ASP A 89 18.17 -4.81 -6.36
C ASP A 89 19.21 -5.90 -6.10
N ALA A 90 20.45 -5.76 -6.60
CA ALA A 90 21.48 -6.78 -6.38
C ALA A 90 21.82 -6.95 -4.89
N THR A 91 22.02 -5.85 -4.18
CA THR A 91 22.26 -5.85 -2.74
C THR A 91 21.04 -6.32 -1.95
N LEU A 92 19.83 -5.96 -2.41
CA LEU A 92 18.57 -6.37 -1.78
C LEU A 92 18.40 -7.89 -1.87
N HIS A 93 18.54 -8.48 -3.05
CA HIS A 93 18.46 -9.92 -3.26
C HIS A 93 19.58 -10.69 -2.54
N ALA A 94 20.77 -10.11 -2.41
CA ALA A 94 21.85 -10.73 -1.63
C ALA A 94 21.58 -10.75 -0.11
N ARG A 95 20.76 -9.82 0.39
CA ARG A 95 20.44 -9.69 1.82
C ARG A 95 19.14 -10.38 2.22
N LEU A 96 18.22 -10.58 1.29
CA LEU A 96 16.91 -11.15 1.56
C LEU A 96 16.82 -12.62 1.18
N ALA A 97 16.14 -13.39 2.01
CA ALA A 97 15.66 -14.71 1.64
C ALA A 97 14.18 -14.82 2.04
N VAL A 98 13.37 -15.39 1.15
CA VAL A 98 11.99 -15.78 1.43
C VAL A 98 11.94 -17.29 1.31
N THR A 99 11.48 -17.97 2.36
CA THR A 99 11.44 -19.44 2.39
C THR A 99 10.08 -19.94 2.88
N ASP A 100 9.70 -21.16 2.50
CA ASP A 100 8.54 -21.83 3.06
C ASP A 100 8.86 -22.43 4.44
N THR A 101 7.89 -23.12 5.04
CA THR A 101 8.06 -23.77 6.35
C THR A 101 9.04 -24.95 6.34
N THR A 102 9.46 -25.43 5.17
CA THR A 102 10.45 -26.49 5.00
C THR A 102 11.85 -25.94 4.76
N GLY A 103 11.98 -24.61 4.64
CA GLY A 103 13.23 -23.92 4.31
C GLY A 103 13.52 -23.85 2.81
N GLN A 104 12.59 -24.25 1.94
CA GLN A 104 12.76 -24.10 0.49
C GLN A 104 12.62 -22.63 0.10
N PRO A 105 13.54 -22.08 -0.72
CA PRO A 105 13.45 -20.69 -1.16
C PRO A 105 12.27 -20.48 -2.12
N LEU A 106 11.54 -19.38 -1.91
CA LEU A 106 10.55 -18.87 -2.86
C LEU A 106 11.19 -17.76 -3.69
N ALA A 107 10.94 -17.78 -5.00
CA ALA A 107 11.23 -16.64 -5.85
C ALA A 107 10.35 -15.45 -5.44
N PHE A 108 10.85 -14.23 -5.62
CA PHE A 108 10.09 -13.02 -5.37
C PHE A 108 10.61 -11.87 -6.25
N THR A 109 9.74 -10.88 -6.45
CA THR A 109 10.12 -9.56 -6.97
C THR A 109 9.92 -8.51 -5.89
N THR A 110 10.45 -7.30 -6.09
CA THR A 110 10.33 -6.21 -5.10
C THR A 110 9.79 -4.95 -5.73
N SER A 111 8.97 -4.20 -4.99
CA SER A 111 8.55 -2.86 -5.36
C SER A 111 8.72 -1.89 -4.20
N THR A 112 8.96 -0.61 -4.51
CA THR A 112 9.09 0.45 -3.50
C THR A 112 8.52 1.76 -4.05
N GLU A 113 7.87 2.53 -3.18
CA GLU A 113 7.36 3.88 -3.51
C GLU A 113 8.27 4.98 -2.94
N ASP A 114 8.98 4.70 -1.84
CA ASP A 114 9.79 5.66 -1.10
C ASP A 114 11.30 5.35 -1.16
N GLY A 115 11.69 4.28 -1.85
CA GLY A 115 13.06 3.82 -1.98
C GLY A 115 13.64 3.21 -0.71
N THR A 116 12.90 3.06 0.38
CA THR A 116 13.44 2.54 1.66
C THR A 116 12.59 1.43 2.26
N ALA A 117 11.28 1.39 1.97
CA ALA A 117 10.40 0.25 2.21
C ALA A 117 10.17 -0.52 0.92
N TYR A 118 10.47 -1.82 0.99
CA TYR A 118 10.35 -2.75 -0.11
C TYR A 118 9.25 -3.74 0.21
N ALA A 119 8.21 -3.76 -0.61
CA ALA A 119 7.24 -4.83 -0.67
C ALA A 119 7.86 -6.02 -1.41
N LEU A 120 7.72 -7.22 -0.86
CA LEU A 120 8.18 -8.47 -1.46
C LEU A 120 6.96 -9.18 -2.05
N HIS A 121 7.03 -9.52 -3.33
CA HIS A 121 5.98 -10.21 -4.07
C HIS A 121 6.46 -11.60 -4.45
N PRO A 122 6.15 -12.63 -3.63
CA PRO A 122 6.48 -14.01 -3.96
C PRO A 122 5.88 -14.45 -5.29
N ASP A 123 6.62 -15.28 -6.01
CA ASP A 123 6.20 -15.94 -7.25
C ASP A 123 6.40 -17.47 -7.11
N PRO A 124 5.31 -18.26 -7.04
CA PRO A 124 3.91 -17.85 -7.16
C PRO A 124 3.41 -17.01 -5.97
N PRO A 125 2.33 -16.20 -6.16
CA PRO A 125 1.71 -15.45 -5.07
C PRO A 125 1.28 -16.34 -3.91
N LEU A 126 1.38 -15.79 -2.69
CA LEU A 126 1.01 -16.52 -1.47
C LEU A 126 -0.46 -16.96 -1.49
N GLN A 127 -0.69 -18.24 -1.29
CA GLN A 127 -2.00 -18.86 -1.15
C GLN A 127 -2.61 -18.60 0.23
N GLU A 128 -3.93 -18.76 0.36
CA GLU A 128 -4.61 -18.65 1.64
C GLU A 128 -3.99 -19.57 2.71
N GLY A 129 -3.84 -19.05 3.94
CA GLY A 129 -3.23 -19.79 5.04
C GLY A 129 -1.73 -20.09 4.90
N GLN A 130 -1.10 -19.82 3.75
CA GLN A 130 0.30 -20.15 3.49
C GLN A 130 1.23 -19.41 4.45
N VAL A 131 2.18 -20.15 5.02
CA VAL A 131 3.19 -19.63 5.94
C VAL A 131 4.54 -19.55 5.23
N ILE A 132 5.22 -18.42 5.41
CA ILE A 132 6.57 -18.18 4.90
C ILE A 132 7.43 -17.54 5.99
N GLU A 133 8.74 -17.66 5.85
CA GLU A 133 9.72 -16.91 6.62
C GLU A 133 10.46 -15.94 5.71
N VAL A 134 10.59 -14.69 6.17
CA VAL A 134 11.43 -13.68 5.54
C VAL A 134 12.64 -13.44 6.43
N GLN A 135 13.82 -13.64 5.86
CA GLN A 135 15.10 -13.41 6.50
C GLN A 135 15.81 -12.20 5.89
N VAL A 136 16.44 -11.39 6.75
CA VAL A 136 17.25 -10.24 6.36
C VAL A 136 18.62 -10.37 6.99
N ARG A 137 19.64 -10.56 6.14
CA ARG A 137 21.04 -10.58 6.54
C ARG A 137 21.56 -9.15 6.60
N GLN A 138 22.12 -8.79 7.75
CA GLN A 138 22.80 -7.53 7.96
C GLN A 138 24.27 -7.80 8.30
N PRO A 139 25.17 -7.62 7.32
CA PRO A 139 26.59 -7.68 7.56
C PRO A 139 27.02 -6.69 8.63
N ARG A 140 27.95 -7.11 9.50
CA ARG A 140 28.59 -6.22 10.48
C ARG A 140 30.06 -6.05 10.14
N PRO A 141 30.54 -4.81 9.89
CA PRO A 141 31.97 -4.56 9.73
C PRO A 141 32.75 -5.08 10.95
N GLY A 142 33.70 -5.99 10.70
CA GLY A 142 34.59 -6.53 11.75
C GLY A 142 33.93 -7.46 12.77
N GLY A 143 32.74 -8.02 12.49
CA GLY A 143 32.04 -8.92 13.41
C GLY A 143 31.22 -10.00 12.69
N THR A 144 30.44 -10.75 13.46
CA THR A 144 29.49 -11.75 12.91
C THR A 144 28.23 -11.08 12.37
N ASP A 145 27.78 -11.54 11.22
CA ASP A 145 26.53 -11.10 10.60
C ASP A 145 25.33 -11.29 11.54
N THR A 146 24.37 -10.38 11.43
CA THR A 146 23.08 -10.52 12.12
C THR A 146 22.02 -10.89 11.12
N THR A 147 21.31 -11.98 11.37
CA THR A 147 20.12 -12.35 10.59
C THR A 147 18.87 -12.02 11.39
N PHE A 148 18.02 -11.19 10.82
CA PHE A 148 16.67 -10.96 11.33
C PHE A 148 15.71 -11.89 10.59
N ALA A 149 14.75 -12.48 11.29
CA ALA A 149 13.74 -13.34 10.68
C ALA A 149 12.34 -12.93 11.14
N ARG A 150 11.36 -13.09 10.26
CA ARG A 150 9.94 -12.96 10.59
C ARG A 150 9.12 -13.98 9.82
N VAL A 151 8.28 -14.70 10.56
CA VAL A 151 7.31 -15.62 9.99
C VAL A 151 6.02 -14.87 9.68
N PHE A 152 5.60 -14.91 8.42
CA PHE A 152 4.33 -14.37 7.98
C PHE A 152 3.37 -15.50 7.61
N GLN A 153 2.07 -15.24 7.78
CA GLN A 153 1.03 -16.13 7.31
C GLN A 153 0.02 -15.32 6.50
N ARG A 154 -0.30 -15.75 5.27
CA ARG A 154 -1.46 -15.22 4.55
C ARG A 154 -2.71 -15.61 5.33
N ILE A 155 -3.57 -14.65 5.62
CA ILE A 155 -4.84 -14.94 6.31
C ILE A 155 -5.60 -16.05 5.55
N PRO A 156 -6.10 -17.10 6.24
CA PRO A 156 -6.98 -18.08 5.62
C PRO A 156 -8.31 -17.45 5.18
N ASP A 157 -8.94 -17.94 4.11
CA ASP A 157 -10.21 -17.34 3.64
C ASP A 157 -11.34 -17.54 4.65
N ASP A 158 -11.25 -18.58 5.48
CA ASP A 158 -12.22 -18.85 6.53
C ASP A 158 -12.19 -17.84 7.70
N ALA A 159 -11.15 -17.01 7.76
CA ALA A 159 -11.02 -15.88 8.68
C ALA A 159 -11.45 -14.56 8.04
N LEU A 160 -11.94 -14.58 6.80
CA LEU A 160 -12.47 -13.42 6.09
C LEU A 160 -14.00 -13.41 6.12
N GLY A 161 -14.57 -12.21 6.01
CA GLY A 161 -15.99 -11.94 5.87
C GLY A 161 -16.34 -11.38 4.50
N SER A 162 -17.63 -11.11 4.32
CA SER A 162 -18.17 -10.43 3.15
C SER A 162 -19.10 -9.30 3.58
N ARG A 163 -19.28 -8.32 2.70
CA ARG A 163 -20.25 -7.24 2.87
C ARG A 163 -21.03 -7.05 1.59
N ALA A 164 -22.35 -7.24 1.66
CA ALA A 164 -23.25 -6.96 0.57
C ALA A 164 -24.29 -5.92 0.99
N GLY A 165 -24.85 -5.22 0.01
CA GLY A 165 -25.89 -4.24 0.27
C GLY A 165 -26.49 -3.67 -1.01
N TYR A 166 -27.30 -2.63 -0.82
CA TYR A 166 -28.01 -1.95 -1.88
C TYR A 166 -27.70 -0.44 -1.89
N VAL A 167 -27.54 0.12 -3.07
CA VAL A 167 -27.38 1.55 -3.35
C VAL A 167 -28.47 1.95 -4.32
N ALA A 168 -29.27 2.93 -3.93
CA ALA A 168 -30.24 3.58 -4.78
C ALA A 168 -29.71 4.95 -5.21
N ALA A 169 -29.60 5.17 -6.51
CA ALA A 169 -29.32 6.48 -7.08
C ALA A 169 -30.47 6.92 -7.97
N ALA A 170 -30.97 8.14 -7.77
CA ALA A 170 -31.92 8.75 -8.70
C ALA A 170 -31.24 9.11 -10.04
N ASP A 171 -29.94 9.40 -9.98
CA ASP A 171 -29.10 9.65 -11.15
C ASP A 171 -28.56 8.34 -11.72
N THR A 172 -28.94 8.05 -12.97
CA THR A 172 -28.50 6.86 -13.73
C THR A 172 -27.54 7.22 -14.87
N SER A 173 -26.94 8.41 -14.84
CA SER A 173 -26.07 8.91 -15.91
C SER A 173 -24.71 8.21 -16.01
N GLY A 174 -24.39 7.34 -15.07
CA GLY A 174 -23.17 6.53 -15.05
C GLY A 174 -23.30 5.33 -14.10
N PRO A 175 -22.33 4.39 -14.15
CA PRO A 175 -22.26 3.30 -13.19
C PRO A 175 -22.10 3.82 -11.75
N ILE A 176 -22.61 3.05 -10.79
CA ILE A 176 -22.40 3.33 -9.37
C ILE A 176 -21.14 2.60 -8.92
N VAL A 177 -20.16 3.35 -8.42
CA VAL A 177 -18.96 2.81 -7.78
C VAL A 177 -19.15 2.86 -6.28
N VAL A 178 -18.80 1.76 -5.60
CA VAL A 178 -18.85 1.63 -4.15
C VAL A 178 -17.44 1.42 -3.63
N GLU A 179 -17.07 2.20 -2.63
CA GLU A 179 -15.80 2.15 -1.95
C GLU A 179 -15.99 1.80 -0.48
N LEU A 180 -15.22 0.83 0.00
CA LEU A 180 -15.20 0.42 1.40
C LEU A 180 -13.84 0.75 1.99
N TYR A 181 -13.83 1.71 2.92
CA TYR A 181 -12.64 2.18 3.61
C TYR A 181 -12.33 1.29 4.81
N PRO A 182 -11.13 0.70 4.88
CA PRO A 182 -10.72 -0.06 6.04
C PRO A 182 -10.50 0.85 7.26
N PRO A 183 -10.53 0.28 8.49
CA PRO A 183 -10.25 1.06 9.69
C PRO A 183 -8.81 1.61 9.68
N PRO A 184 -8.52 2.71 10.41
CA PRO A 184 -7.22 3.41 10.32
C PRO A 184 -5.99 2.55 10.67
N ASP A 185 -6.18 1.55 11.52
CA ASP A 185 -5.15 0.59 11.96
C ASP A 185 -4.91 -0.55 10.95
N ASN A 186 -5.77 -0.69 9.94
CA ASN A 186 -5.62 -1.70 8.90
C ASN A 186 -4.36 -1.43 8.05
N PRO A 187 -3.50 -2.43 7.81
CA PRO A 187 -2.29 -2.24 7.01
C PRO A 187 -2.59 -1.92 5.53
N ARG A 188 -3.79 -2.23 5.04
CA ARG A 188 -4.24 -1.78 3.71
C ARG A 188 -4.63 -0.31 3.76
N ARG A 189 -3.97 0.52 2.95
CA ARG A 189 -4.19 1.98 2.90
C ARG A 189 -5.20 2.42 1.85
N THR A 190 -5.53 1.56 0.90
CA THR A 190 -6.49 1.87 -0.18
C THR A 190 -7.89 1.36 0.18
N PRO A 191 -8.97 1.96 -0.38
CA PRO A 191 -10.32 1.43 -0.24
C PRO A 191 -10.52 0.17 -1.10
N TYR A 192 -11.43 -0.71 -0.69
CA TYR A 192 -11.90 -1.78 -1.57
C TYR A 192 -12.89 -1.15 -2.54
N VAL A 193 -12.84 -1.50 -3.82
CA VAL A 193 -13.67 -0.88 -4.86
C VAL A 193 -14.46 -1.95 -5.58
N THR A 194 -15.75 -1.71 -5.77
CA THR A 194 -16.63 -2.55 -6.60
C THR A 194 -17.63 -1.68 -7.35
N ARG A 195 -18.27 -2.24 -8.38
CA ARG A 195 -19.38 -1.59 -9.08
C ARG A 195 -20.69 -2.19 -8.59
N ALA A 196 -21.68 -1.35 -8.34
CA ALA A 196 -23.02 -1.85 -8.05
C ALA A 196 -23.71 -2.24 -9.37
N LEU A 197 -24.29 -3.44 -9.39
CA LEU A 197 -25.08 -3.97 -10.51
C LEU A 197 -26.54 -4.04 -10.08
N ASP A 198 -27.41 -3.35 -10.82
CA ASP A 198 -28.83 -3.17 -10.45
C ASP A 198 -29.02 -2.69 -9.00
N GLY A 199 -28.13 -1.78 -8.58
CA GLY A 199 -28.09 -1.24 -7.22
C GLY A 199 -27.47 -2.17 -6.17
N ARG A 200 -27.14 -3.43 -6.49
CA ARG A 200 -26.50 -4.36 -5.53
C ARG A 200 -24.99 -4.31 -5.62
N TYR A 201 -24.31 -4.33 -4.47
CA TYR A 201 -22.86 -4.49 -4.40
C TYR A 201 -22.48 -5.59 -3.43
N THR A 202 -21.32 -6.20 -3.68
CA THR A 202 -20.72 -7.21 -2.80
C THR A 202 -19.21 -7.01 -2.72
N PHE A 203 -18.69 -7.06 -1.50
CA PHE A 203 -17.28 -7.19 -1.17
C PHE A 203 -17.05 -8.54 -0.51
N THR A 204 -15.97 -9.22 -0.89
CA THR A 204 -15.53 -10.48 -0.30
C THR A 204 -14.07 -10.37 0.12
N GLY A 205 -13.61 -11.32 0.93
CA GLY A 205 -12.22 -11.33 1.40
C GLY A 205 -11.90 -10.17 2.34
N LEU A 206 -12.89 -9.75 3.14
CA LEU A 206 -12.75 -8.64 4.08
C LEU A 206 -12.27 -9.15 5.43
N PRO A 207 -11.16 -8.62 5.95
CA PRO A 207 -10.76 -8.85 7.34
C PRO A 207 -11.83 -8.37 8.33
N GLU A 208 -11.75 -8.85 9.56
CA GLU A 208 -12.57 -8.31 10.64
C GLU A 208 -12.24 -6.83 10.87
N GLY A 209 -13.27 -6.02 11.06
CA GLY A 209 -13.10 -4.60 11.36
C GLY A 209 -14.36 -3.79 11.13
N THR A 210 -14.29 -2.52 11.52
CA THR A 210 -15.35 -1.54 11.29
C THR A 210 -14.98 -0.68 10.09
N TYR A 211 -15.76 -0.81 9.02
CA TYR A 211 -15.50 -0.16 7.75
C TYR A 211 -16.38 1.07 7.56
N THR A 212 -15.93 2.03 6.76
CA THR A 212 -16.76 3.16 6.30
C THR A 212 -17.07 2.98 4.82
N LEU A 213 -18.31 3.23 4.41
CA LEU A 213 -18.74 3.02 3.03
C LEU A 213 -19.08 4.34 2.33
N ARG A 214 -18.65 4.45 1.07
CA ARG A 214 -18.99 5.53 0.15
C ARG A 214 -19.50 4.93 -1.15
N ALA A 215 -20.47 5.57 -1.79
CA ALA A 215 -20.78 5.30 -3.19
C ALA A 215 -20.98 6.59 -3.98
N PHE A 216 -20.69 6.55 -5.27
CA PHE A 216 -20.86 7.68 -6.18
C PHE A 216 -21.29 7.22 -7.58
N VAL A 217 -21.93 8.12 -8.31
CA VAL A 217 -22.24 7.93 -9.74
C VAL A 217 -21.05 8.42 -10.55
N ASP A 218 -20.33 7.46 -11.15
CA ASP A 218 -19.14 7.68 -11.97
C ASP A 218 -19.58 8.06 -13.40
N ARG A 219 -19.68 9.36 -13.67
CA ARG A 219 -20.29 9.89 -14.90
C ARG A 219 -19.34 9.85 -16.09
N ASN A 220 -18.04 9.75 -15.84
CA ASN A 220 -17.02 9.69 -16.88
C ASN A 220 -16.35 8.30 -16.99
N ASP A 221 -16.82 7.32 -16.22
CA ASP A 221 -16.38 5.93 -16.18
C ASP A 221 -14.88 5.76 -15.89
N ASN A 222 -14.33 6.64 -15.04
CA ASN A 222 -12.91 6.61 -14.67
C ASN A 222 -12.63 5.88 -13.34
N GLN A 223 -13.67 5.35 -12.69
CA GLN A 223 -13.66 4.62 -11.41
C GLN A 223 -13.15 5.44 -10.22
N ARG A 224 -13.14 6.77 -10.33
CA ARG A 224 -12.68 7.70 -9.30
C ARG A 224 -13.69 8.81 -9.15
N TRP A 225 -13.99 9.17 -7.91
CA TRP A 225 -14.88 10.28 -7.69
C TRP A 225 -14.27 11.60 -8.16
N ASP A 226 -14.97 12.33 -9.01
CA ASP A 226 -14.57 13.65 -9.49
C ASP A 226 -15.26 14.78 -8.72
N GLY A 227 -14.46 15.62 -8.05
CA GLY A 227 -14.94 16.79 -7.29
C GLY A 227 -15.40 17.98 -8.13
N GLY A 228 -15.41 17.85 -9.46
CA GLY A 228 -15.78 18.93 -10.37
C GLY A 228 -14.72 20.01 -10.52
N ARG A 229 -15.05 21.07 -11.27
CA ARG A 229 -14.20 22.23 -11.58
C ARG A 229 -15.05 23.50 -11.60
N LEU A 230 -14.47 24.62 -11.18
CA LEU A 230 -15.13 25.93 -11.29
C LEU A 230 -14.98 26.55 -12.68
N VAL A 231 -13.85 26.33 -13.37
CA VAL A 231 -13.56 26.89 -14.70
C VAL A 231 -12.82 25.86 -15.58
N PRO A 232 -13.38 25.43 -16.74
CA PRO A 232 -14.81 25.54 -17.06
C PRO A 232 -15.65 24.84 -15.98
N TYR A 233 -16.89 25.28 -15.77
CA TYR A 233 -17.74 24.71 -14.73
C TYR A 233 -18.10 23.26 -15.06
N THR A 234 -17.67 22.35 -14.19
CA THR A 234 -18.04 20.94 -14.19
C THR A 234 -18.52 20.59 -12.79
N PRO A 235 -19.79 20.21 -12.59
CA PRO A 235 -20.30 19.84 -11.27
C PRO A 235 -19.66 18.54 -10.72
N ALA A 236 -19.46 18.48 -9.41
CA ALA A 236 -18.92 17.32 -8.68
C ALA A 236 -19.84 16.10 -8.75
N GLU A 237 -19.31 14.92 -8.98
CA GLU A 237 -20.09 13.67 -9.06
C GLU A 237 -20.97 13.45 -7.82
N PRO A 238 -22.24 13.04 -7.99
CA PRO A 238 -23.10 12.75 -6.84
C PRO A 238 -22.52 11.60 -6.02
N LEU A 239 -22.48 11.76 -4.70
CA LEU A 239 -21.99 10.75 -3.78
C LEU A 239 -22.86 10.67 -2.53
N ALA A 240 -22.81 9.54 -1.85
CA ALA A 240 -23.34 9.36 -0.51
C ALA A 240 -22.36 8.59 0.38
N TRP A 241 -22.40 8.88 1.68
CA TRP A 241 -21.62 8.21 2.71
C TRP A 241 -22.55 7.49 3.68
N ILE A 242 -22.15 6.29 4.11
CA ILE A 242 -22.60 5.70 5.38
C ILE A 242 -21.42 5.81 6.34
N THR A 243 -21.54 6.74 7.29
CA THR A 243 -20.54 7.00 8.34
C THR A 243 -20.78 6.16 9.58
N ASP A 244 -21.96 5.54 9.71
CA ASP A 244 -22.22 4.56 10.75
C ASP A 244 -21.41 3.31 10.43
N GLY A 245 -20.40 3.04 11.25
CA GLY A 245 -19.43 1.98 11.04
C GLY A 245 -20.09 0.65 10.68
N LEU A 246 -19.63 0.05 9.59
CA LEU A 246 -20.10 -1.25 9.12
C LEU A 246 -19.18 -2.33 9.67
N ASP A 247 -19.65 -3.02 10.72
CA ASP A 247 -18.94 -4.15 11.29
C ASP A 247 -18.95 -5.33 10.31
N VAL A 248 -17.75 -5.81 9.98
CA VAL A 248 -17.54 -7.05 9.23
C VAL A 248 -16.90 -8.06 10.17
N ARG A 249 -17.44 -9.28 10.17
CA ARG A 249 -16.92 -10.40 10.97
C ARG A 249 -16.67 -11.61 10.09
N PRO A 250 -15.68 -12.46 10.43
CA PRO A 250 -15.39 -13.67 9.67
C PRO A 250 -16.63 -14.56 9.55
N ARG A 251 -16.85 -15.11 8.35
CA ARG A 251 -17.96 -16.05 8.05
C ARG A 251 -19.37 -15.49 8.31
N TRP A 252 -19.54 -14.18 8.40
CA TRP A 252 -20.85 -13.53 8.47
C TRP A 252 -21.16 -12.82 7.15
N GLU A 253 -22.22 -13.25 6.47
CA GLU A 253 -22.82 -12.46 5.40
C GLU A 253 -23.85 -11.52 6.06
N GLN A 254 -23.44 -10.27 6.32
CA GLN A 254 -24.40 -9.25 6.74
C GLN A 254 -24.98 -8.56 5.52
N VAL A 255 -26.18 -8.99 5.12
CA VAL A 255 -27.07 -8.17 4.30
C VAL A 255 -27.80 -7.24 5.25
N ARG A 256 -27.33 -6.00 5.37
CA ARG A 256 -28.14 -4.95 6.00
C ARG A 256 -29.00 -4.34 4.90
N GLU A 257 -30.30 -4.26 5.10
CA GLU A 257 -31.22 -3.49 4.22
C GLU A 257 -31.01 -1.97 4.34
N ASP A 258 -29.85 -1.51 4.81
CA ASP A 258 -29.47 -0.11 4.76
C ASP A 258 -29.21 0.25 3.30
N THR A 259 -30.24 0.80 2.67
CA THR A 259 -30.13 1.36 1.33
C THR A 259 -29.38 2.67 1.41
N LEU A 260 -28.20 2.72 0.81
CA LEU A 260 -27.52 3.99 0.60
C LEU A 260 -28.28 4.77 -0.47
N HIS A 261 -28.77 5.96 -0.13
CA HIS A 261 -29.44 6.85 -1.07
C HIS A 261 -28.48 7.93 -1.56
N ILE A 262 -28.17 7.91 -2.85
CA ILE A 262 -27.44 8.99 -3.51
C ILE A 262 -28.46 10.08 -3.89
N PRO A 263 -28.33 11.31 -3.33
CA PRO A 263 -29.29 12.36 -3.61
C PRO A 263 -29.25 12.77 -5.09
N PRO A 264 -30.37 13.21 -5.67
CA PRO A 264 -30.36 13.88 -6.96
C PRO A 264 -29.54 15.18 -6.85
N ARG A 265 -28.89 15.59 -7.95
CA ARG A 265 -28.31 16.93 -8.07
C ARG A 265 -29.38 18.00 -8.27
#